data_AF-A0A645ECM7-F1
#
_entry.id   AF-A0A645ECM7-F1
#
_cell.length_a   1.000
_cell.length_b   1.000
_cell.length_c   1.000
_cell.angle_alpha   90.00
_cell.angle_beta   90.00
_cell.angle_gamma   90.00
#
_symmetry.space_group_name_H-M   'P 1'
#
loop_
_entity.id
_entity.type
_entity.pdbx_description
1 polymer ?
#
loop_
_entity_poly.entity_id
_entity_poly.type
_entity_poly.pdbx_seq_one_letter_code
_entity_poly.pdbx_strand_id
1 'polypeptide(L)'
;MTKEEKAAYENSKLKKELEDLKRQNALSDMAKTARKMLADQEINIPDELLGHLVSEDAGQTKTSVEAFVKLYKGAVQEAVKNALKGNSPKAGTGGKSTITREQIEKIKDPIERQRLIAQHMDLYMNI
;
A
#
# COMPACT_ATOMS: atom_id res chain seq x y z
N MET A 1 6.08 29.96 -51.38
CA MET A 1 4.94 30.39 -50.55
C MET A 1 4.51 31.78 -50.96
N THR A 2 3.24 31.96 -51.31
CA THR A 2 2.62 33.27 -51.54
C THR A 2 2.35 34.00 -50.22
N LYS A 3 2.03 35.30 -50.27
CA LYS A 3 1.65 36.05 -49.07
C LYS A 3 0.40 35.48 -48.40
N GLU A 4 -0.60 35.03 -49.18
CA GLU A 4 -1.79 34.39 -48.61
C GLU A 4 -1.47 33.03 -47.96
N GLU A 5 -0.61 32.22 -48.57
CA GLU A 5 -0.19 30.93 -47.99
C GLU A 5 0.53 31.12 -46.65
N LYS A 6 1.37 32.17 -46.54
CA LYS A 6 2.07 32.50 -45.30
C LYS A 6 1.11 32.97 -44.20
N ALA A 7 0.16 33.84 -44.55
CA ALA A 7 -0.85 34.31 -43.62
C ALA A 7 -1.81 33.19 -43.16
N ALA A 8 -2.16 32.25 -44.04
CA ALA A 8 -2.99 31.09 -43.70
C ALA A 8 -2.24 30.12 -42.77
N TYR A 9 -0.95 29.89 -43.03
CA TYR A 9 -0.09 29.07 -42.17
C TYR A 9 0.05 29.65 -40.77
N GLU A 10 0.35 30.95 -40.68
CA GLU A 10 0.48 31.66 -39.39
C GLU A 10 -0.84 31.65 -38.61
N ASN A 11 -1.97 31.88 -39.27
CA ASN A 11 -3.29 31.78 -38.62
C ASN A 11 -3.60 30.37 -38.12
N SER A 12 -3.26 29.33 -38.89
CA SER A 12 -3.45 27.94 -38.48
C SER A 12 -2.61 27.60 -37.24
N LYS A 13 -1.34 28.03 -37.24
CA LYS A 13 -0.44 27.86 -36.09
C LYS A 13 -0.98 28.55 -34.85
N LEU A 14 -1.40 29.81 -34.96
CA LEU A 14 -1.94 30.57 -33.84
C LEU A 14 -3.25 29.97 -33.29
N LYS A 15 -4.13 29.46 -34.15
CA LYS A 15 -5.36 28.77 -33.72
C LYS A 15 -5.03 27.51 -32.91
N LYS A 16 -4.09 26.71 -33.40
CA LYS A 16 -3.65 25.50 -32.70
C LYS A 16 -3.06 25.81 -31.33
N GLU A 17 -2.18 26.81 -31.24
CA GLU A 17 -1.58 27.23 -29.97
C GLU A 17 -2.62 27.73 -28.98
N LEU A 18 -3.64 28.44 -29.47
CA LEU A 18 -4.76 28.91 -28.64
C LEU A 18 -5.62 27.73 -28.12
N GLU A 19 -5.88 26.72 -28.96
CA GLU A 19 -6.57 25.50 -28.54
C GLU A 19 -5.77 24.70 -27.50
N ASP A 20 -4.46 24.53 -27.73
CA ASP A 20 -3.56 23.85 -26.80
C ASP A 20 -3.51 24.56 -25.44
N LEU A 21 -3.46 25.90 -25.43
CA LEU A 21 -3.50 26.69 -24.19
C LEU A 21 -4.84 26.57 -23.46
N LYS A 22 -5.96 26.59 -24.18
CA LYS A 22 -7.28 26.39 -23.58
C LYS A 22 -7.40 25.01 -22.94
N ARG A 23 -6.90 23.99 -23.63
CA ARG A 23 -6.83 22.61 -23.13
C ARG A 23 -5.98 22.51 -21.87
N GLN A 24 -4.81 23.13 -21.85
CA GLN A 24 -3.94 23.14 -20.68
C GLN A 24 -4.60 23.83 -19.48
N ASN A 25 -5.31 24.94 -19.69
CA ASN A 25 -6.06 25.61 -18.64
C ASN A 25 -7.17 24.73 -18.07
N ALA A 26 -7.96 24.07 -18.92
CA ALA A 26 -9.00 23.14 -18.49
C ALA A 26 -8.44 22.00 -17.62
N LEU A 27 -7.33 21.39 -18.05
CA LEU A 27 -6.64 20.34 -17.29
C LEU A 27 -6.09 20.87 -15.96
N SER A 28 -5.56 22.10 -15.92
CA SER A 28 -5.07 22.71 -14.69
C SER A 28 -6.18 22.92 -13.66
N ASP A 29 -7.35 23.37 -14.10
CA ASP A 29 -8.51 23.56 -13.22
C ASP A 29 -9.09 22.23 -12.73
N MET A 30 -9.11 21.20 -13.60
CA MET A 30 -9.47 19.85 -13.20
C MET A 30 -8.46 19.25 -12.21
N ALA A 31 -7.16 19.51 -12.37
CA ALA A 31 -6.13 19.12 -11.42
C ALA A 31 -6.32 19.75 -10.04
N LYS A 32 -6.69 21.04 -9.96
CA LYS A 32 -7.02 21.68 -8.67
C LYS A 32 -8.21 20.98 -7.99
N THR A 33 -9.22 20.61 -8.78
CA THR A 33 -10.43 19.94 -8.27
C THR A 33 -10.12 18.52 -7.80
N ALA A 34 -9.43 17.72 -8.62
CA ALA A 34 -8.98 16.38 -8.28
C ALA A 34 -8.09 16.38 -7.03
N ARG A 35 -7.19 17.37 -6.90
CA ARG A 35 -6.35 17.51 -5.70
C ARG A 35 -7.16 17.75 -4.43
N LYS A 36 -8.20 18.58 -4.49
CA LYS A 36 -9.12 18.77 -3.34
C LYS A 36 -9.83 17.48 -2.98
N MET A 37 -10.39 16.78 -3.97
CA MET A 37 -11.07 15.50 -3.74
C MET A 37 -10.16 14.44 -3.09
N LEU A 38 -8.89 14.38 -3.50
CA LEU A 38 -7.90 13.48 -2.88
C LEU A 38 -7.56 13.92 -1.46
N ALA A 39 -7.38 15.23 -1.23
CA ALA A 39 -7.09 15.79 0.09
C ALA A 39 -8.24 15.56 1.08
N ASP A 40 -9.50 15.68 0.64
CA ASP A 40 -10.70 15.35 1.44
C ASP A 40 -10.71 13.87 1.88
N GLN A 41 -9.98 13.03 1.15
CA GLN A 41 -9.79 11.61 1.45
C GLN A 41 -8.48 11.32 2.19
N GLU A 42 -7.77 12.36 2.62
CA GLU A 42 -6.46 12.34 3.28
C GLU A 42 -5.34 11.74 2.41
N ILE A 43 -5.47 11.87 1.09
CA ILE A 43 -4.52 11.36 0.11
C ILE A 43 -3.80 12.53 -0.55
N ASN A 44 -2.46 12.52 -0.48
CA ASN A 44 -1.60 13.48 -1.17
C ASN A 44 -0.72 12.74 -2.17
N ILE A 45 -0.71 13.20 -3.43
CA ILE A 45 0.07 12.61 -4.53
C ILE A 45 0.85 13.69 -5.29
N PRO A 46 1.97 13.33 -5.94
CA PRO A 46 2.71 14.25 -6.80
C PRO A 46 1.91 14.63 -8.06
N ASP A 47 2.24 15.79 -8.62
CA ASP A 47 1.57 16.39 -9.77
C ASP A 47 1.62 15.51 -11.03
N GLU A 48 2.71 14.75 -11.21
CA GLU A 48 2.85 13.77 -12.30
C GLU A 48 1.71 12.75 -12.26
N LEU A 49 1.45 12.15 -11.09
CA LEU A 49 0.37 11.17 -10.94
C LEU A 49 -1.01 11.82 -11.05
N LEU A 50 -1.17 13.03 -10.49
CA LEU A 50 -2.40 13.79 -10.60
C LEU A 50 -2.76 14.10 -12.06
N GLY A 51 -1.76 14.42 -12.88
CA GLY A 51 -1.91 14.66 -14.32
C GLY A 51 -2.52 13.48 -15.07
N HIS A 52 -2.29 12.25 -14.59
CA HIS A 52 -2.88 11.04 -15.17
C HIS A 52 -4.32 10.76 -14.72
N LEU A 53 -4.81 11.44 -13.68
CA LEU A 53 -6.15 11.26 -13.15
C LEU A 53 -7.16 12.28 -13.70
N VAL A 54 -6.68 13.31 -14.40
CA VAL A 54 -7.50 14.42 -14.88
C VAL A 54 -7.70 14.34 -16.40
N SER A 55 -8.85 14.80 -16.85
CA SER A 55 -9.13 15.04 -18.26
C SER A 55 -9.84 16.37 -18.42
N GLU A 56 -10.11 16.78 -19.66
CA GLU A 56 -10.90 17.99 -19.93
C GLU A 56 -12.37 17.84 -19.49
N ASP A 57 -12.81 16.60 -19.23
CA ASP A 57 -14.15 16.30 -18.73
C ASP A 57 -14.15 16.13 -17.20
N ALA A 58 -14.99 16.91 -16.54
CA ALA A 58 -15.10 16.89 -15.08
C ALA A 58 -15.65 15.55 -14.54
N GLY A 59 -16.57 14.91 -15.27
CA GLY A 59 -17.16 13.63 -14.88
C GLY A 59 -16.15 12.48 -14.94
N GLN A 60 -15.34 12.45 -16.00
CA GLN A 60 -14.23 11.52 -16.15
C GLN A 60 -13.16 11.76 -15.09
N THR A 61 -12.76 13.01 -14.85
CA THR A 61 -11.82 13.36 -13.77
C THR A 61 -12.33 12.85 -12.42
N LYS A 62 -13.59 13.11 -12.09
CA LYS A 62 -14.21 12.63 -10.85
C LYS A 62 -14.17 11.10 -10.74
N THR A 63 -14.57 10.41 -11.81
CA THR A 63 -14.61 8.94 -11.86
C THR A 63 -13.20 8.34 -11.66
N SER A 64 -12.20 8.89 -12.33
CA SER A 64 -10.80 8.47 -12.21
C SER A 64 -10.26 8.66 -10.80
N VAL A 65 -10.55 9.82 -10.18
CA VAL A 65 -10.13 10.11 -8.80
C VAL A 65 -10.82 9.17 -7.80
N GLU A 66 -12.13 8.98 -7.90
CA GLU A 66 -12.88 8.08 -7.01
C GLU A 66 -12.39 6.63 -7.12
N ALA A 67 -12.12 6.16 -8.34
CA ALA A 67 -11.56 4.84 -8.57
C ALA A 67 -10.17 4.69 -7.93
N PHE A 68 -9.30 5.70 -8.08
CA PHE A 68 -7.98 5.71 -7.48
C PHE A 68 -8.05 5.71 -5.94
N VAL A 69 -8.89 6.56 -5.34
CA VAL A 69 -9.08 6.62 -3.87
C VAL A 69 -9.47 5.25 -3.34
N LYS A 70 -10.44 4.58 -3.97
CA LYS A 70 -10.92 3.26 -3.56
C LYS A 70 -9.80 2.22 -3.63
N LEU A 71 -9.05 2.20 -4.74
CA LEU A 71 -7.93 1.28 -4.93
C LEU A 71 -6.84 1.51 -3.88
N TYR A 72 -6.44 2.76 -3.67
CA TYR A 72 -5.37 3.13 -2.75
C TYR A 72 -5.72 2.74 -1.30
N LYS A 73 -6.90 3.13 -0.81
CA LYS A 73 -7.33 2.80 0.56
C LYS A 73 -7.45 1.30 0.77
N GLY A 74 -7.93 0.57 -0.24
CA GLY A 74 -7.98 -0.90 -0.20
C GLY A 74 -6.58 -1.52 -0.06
N ALA A 75 -5.63 -1.11 -0.91
CA ALA A 75 -4.26 -1.60 -0.86
C ALA A 75 -3.55 -1.27 0.46
N VAL A 76 -3.74 -0.05 0.98
CA VAL A 76 -3.19 0.37 2.28
C VAL A 76 -3.79 -0.47 3.41
N GLN A 77 -5.11 -0.66 3.42
CA GLN A 77 -5.77 -1.48 4.44
C GLN A 77 -5.26 -2.94 4.41
N GLU A 78 -5.07 -3.51 3.22
CA GLU A 78 -4.51 -4.85 3.06
C GLU A 78 -3.07 -4.93 3.58
N ALA A 79 -2.22 -3.97 3.22
CA ALA A 79 -0.84 -3.88 3.68
C ALA A 79 -0.78 -3.76 5.22
N VAL A 80 -1.62 -2.91 5.81
CA VAL A 80 -1.72 -2.74 7.27
C VAL A 80 -2.20 -4.04 7.93
N LYS A 81 -3.23 -4.69 7.38
CA LYS A 81 -3.70 -5.99 7.89
C LYS A 81 -2.60 -7.04 7.85
N ASN A 82 -1.82 -7.08 6.78
CA ASN A 82 -0.70 -8.01 6.65
C ASN A 82 0.45 -7.69 7.61
N ALA A 83 0.77 -6.41 7.83
CA ALA A 83 1.75 -6.00 8.83
C ALA A 83 1.30 -6.33 10.27
N LEU A 84 0.02 -6.12 10.58
CA LEU A 84 -0.57 -6.40 11.90
C LEU A 84 -0.76 -7.88 12.21
N LYS A 85 -0.89 -8.75 11.19
CA LYS A 85 -0.80 -10.21 11.41
C LYS A 85 0.52 -10.59 12.11
N GLY A 86 1.54 -9.72 12.01
CA GLY A 86 2.86 -9.94 12.56
C GLY A 86 3.59 -11.04 11.81
N ASN A 87 4.90 -11.12 12.00
CA ASN A 87 5.57 -12.38 11.71
C ASN A 87 4.95 -13.44 12.64
N SER A 88 4.51 -14.57 12.08
CA SER A 88 4.25 -15.76 12.87
C SER A 88 5.36 -15.88 13.92
N PRO A 89 5.04 -16.13 15.21
CA PRO A 89 6.08 -16.30 16.21
C PRO A 89 7.10 -17.26 15.61
N LYS A 90 8.38 -16.86 15.57
CA LYS A 90 9.45 -17.74 15.09
C LYS A 90 9.17 -19.08 15.74
N ALA A 91 8.95 -20.13 14.94
CA ALA A 91 8.77 -21.46 15.47
C ALA A 91 9.98 -21.74 16.36
N GLY A 92 9.79 -21.62 17.67
CA GLY A 92 10.89 -21.27 18.56
C GLY A 92 10.41 -20.59 19.84
N THR A 93 10.10 -21.43 20.83
CA THR A 93 10.05 -21.14 22.29
C THR A 93 8.77 -20.59 22.91
N GLY A 94 7.61 -20.71 22.25
CA GLY A 94 6.34 -20.16 22.77
C GLY A 94 5.23 -21.14 23.18
N GLY A 95 5.48 -22.45 23.28
CA GLY A 95 4.43 -23.43 23.59
C GLY A 95 4.94 -24.56 24.49
N LYS A 96 4.81 -24.37 25.80
CA LYS A 96 5.18 -25.30 26.88
C LYS A 96 6.66 -25.70 26.89
N SER A 97 7.38 -25.23 27.91
CA SER A 97 8.53 -25.93 28.49
C SER A 97 8.07 -27.26 29.12
N THR A 98 7.43 -28.14 28.35
CA THR A 98 7.28 -29.55 28.74
C THR A 98 8.63 -30.18 28.46
N ILE A 99 9.50 -30.11 29.46
CA ILE A 99 10.70 -30.92 29.52
C ILE A 99 10.28 -32.38 29.23
N THR A 100 10.93 -33.05 28.29
CA THR A 100 10.59 -34.44 27.95
C THR A 100 11.35 -35.41 28.85
N ARG A 101 10.85 -36.64 28.98
CA ARG A 101 11.54 -37.72 29.71
C ARG A 101 13.01 -37.87 29.28
N GLU A 102 13.25 -37.87 27.97
CA GLU A 102 14.59 -38.00 27.37
C GLU A 102 15.51 -36.82 27.70
N GLN A 103 14.95 -35.62 27.86
CA GLN A 103 15.70 -34.43 28.26
C GLN A 103 16.08 -34.50 29.74
N ILE A 104 15.20 -35.00 30.61
CA ILE A 104 15.50 -35.23 32.03
C ILE A 104 16.60 -36.29 32.18
N GLU A 105 16.53 -37.39 31.42
CA GLU A 105 17.52 -38.48 31.49
C GLU A 105 18.93 -38.04 31.04
N LYS A 106 19.03 -37.03 30.17
CA LYS A 106 20.31 -36.46 29.71
C LYS A 106 20.97 -35.51 30.71
N ILE A 107 20.31 -35.15 31.82
CA ILE A 107 20.87 -34.28 32.85
C ILE A 107 22.01 -35.01 33.58
N LYS A 108 23.21 -34.43 33.55
CA LYS A 108 24.41 -35.03 34.15
C LYS A 108 24.36 -35.05 35.67
N ASP A 109 23.86 -33.98 36.29
CA ASP A 109 23.72 -33.87 37.75
C ASP A 109 22.62 -34.81 38.27
N PRO A 110 22.94 -35.81 39.11
CA PRO A 110 21.96 -36.74 39.64
C PRO A 110 20.89 -36.09 40.53
N ILE A 111 21.24 -35.06 41.31
CA ILE A 111 20.30 -34.42 42.24
C ILE A 111 19.27 -33.62 41.45
N GLU A 112 19.74 -32.84 40.48
CA GLU A 112 18.85 -32.03 39.64
C GLU A 112 17.97 -32.92 38.74
N ARG A 113 18.54 -34.02 38.21
CA ARG A 113 17.76 -35.02 37.48
C ARG A 113 16.63 -35.59 38.34
N GLN A 114 16.91 -36.00 39.57
CA GLN A 114 15.91 -36.60 40.45
C GLN A 114 14.85 -35.60 40.92
N ARG A 115 15.25 -34.33 41.14
CA ARG A 115 14.33 -33.22 41.40
C ARG A 115 13.32 -33.03 40.27
N LEU A 116 13.78 -33.10 39.02
CA LEU A 116 12.92 -32.94 37.84
C LEU A 116 12.04 -34.17 37.57
N ILE A 117 12.53 -35.38 37.83
CA ILE A 117 11.69 -36.60 37.78
C ILE A 117 10.53 -36.48 38.78
N ALA A 118 10.79 -36.01 40.00
CA ALA A 118 9.75 -35.84 41.03
C ALA A 118 8.73 -34.74 40.67
N GLN A 119 9.15 -33.69 39.98
CA GLN A 119 8.25 -32.61 39.53
C GLN A 119 7.45 -32.98 38.28
N HIS A 120 7.94 -33.95 37.49
CA HIS A 120 7.34 -34.40 36.23
C HIS A 120 7.11 -35.93 36.23
N MET A 121 6.56 -36.46 37.33
CA MET A 121 6.31 -37.91 37.45
C MET A 121 5.32 -38.44 36.40
N ASP A 122 4.46 -37.56 35.88
CA ASP A 122 3.53 -37.84 34.78
C ASP A 122 4.24 -38.36 33.52
N LEU A 123 5.51 -38.02 33.32
CA LEU A 123 6.32 -38.50 32.20
C LEU A 123 6.90 -39.92 32.40
N TYR A 124 6.81 -40.46 33.63
CA TYR A 124 7.39 -41.74 34.02
C TYR A 124 6.36 -42.78 34.48
N MET A 125 5.13 -42.35 34.75
CA MET A 125 4.02 -43.21 35.10
C MET A 125 3.19 -43.52 33.86
N ASN A 126 3.40 -44.68 33.25
CA ASN A 126 2.48 -45.22 32.25
C ASN A 126 1.21 -45.72 32.98
N ILE A 127 0.03 -45.35 32.47
CA ILE A 127 -1.21 -46.11 32.70
C ILE A 127 -1.25 -47.25 31.69
#